data_AF-A0A6J2SRI7-F1
#
_entry.id   AF-A0A6J2SRI7-F1
#
_cell.length_a   1.000
_cell.length_b   1.000
_cell.length_c   1.000
_cell.angle_alpha   90.00
_cell.angle_beta   90.00
_cell.angle_gamma   90.00
#
_symmetry.space_group_name_H-M   'P 1'
#
loop_
_entity.id
_entity.type
_entity.pdbx_description
1 polymer ?
#
loop_
_entity_poly.entity_id
_entity_poly.type
_entity_poly.pdbx_seq_one_letter_code
_entity_poly.pdbx_strand_id
1 'polypeptide(L)'
;MCSVMYKESDYWYQYWTRFVTNKEDVKNECFYPGTKLIYEPFNLSVTMDFTGIPLNGRYNVIATIKAFSLKNVERDTSICFGIEGEFNRL
;
A
#
# COMPACT_ATOMS: atom_id res chain seq x y z
N MET A 1 5.78 12.06 -5.16
CA MET A 1 4.93 11.00 -4.57
C MET A 1 3.71 10.74 -5.44
N CYS A 2 2.88 11.76 -5.68
CA CYS A 2 1.64 11.65 -6.46
C CYS A 2 1.77 11.05 -7.86
N SER A 3 2.73 11.56 -8.64
CA SER A 3 3.00 11.06 -9.98
C SER A 3 3.32 9.56 -9.99
N VAL A 4 4.06 9.06 -8.99
CA VAL A 4 4.46 7.65 -8.88
C VAL A 4 3.28 6.76 -8.47
N MET A 5 2.30 7.33 -7.77
CA MET A 5 1.11 6.59 -7.37
C MET A 5 0.15 6.33 -8.53
N TYR A 6 0.10 7.19 -9.55
CA TYR A 6 -0.89 7.08 -10.63
C TYR A 6 -0.29 6.86 -12.02
N LYS A 7 1.01 6.59 -12.10
CA LYS A 7 1.67 6.20 -13.34
C LYS A 7 1.54 4.70 -13.54
N GLU A 8 1.05 4.28 -14.71
CA GLU A 8 0.74 2.87 -14.98
C GLU A 8 1.93 1.92 -14.90
N SER A 9 3.13 2.43 -15.17
CA SER A 9 4.37 1.66 -15.08
C SER A 9 4.85 1.43 -13.64
N ASP A 10 4.31 2.16 -12.67
CA ASP A 10 4.78 2.10 -11.29
C ASP A 10 4.02 1.06 -10.46
N TYR A 11 4.75 0.37 -9.58
CA TYR A 11 4.22 -0.68 -8.70
C TYR A 11 3.00 -0.24 -7.88
N TRP A 12 2.97 1.03 -7.44
CA TRP A 12 1.85 1.58 -6.69
C TRP A 12 0.55 1.53 -7.49
N TYR A 13 0.60 1.87 -8.78
CA TYR A 13 -0.57 1.80 -9.64
C TYR A 13 -0.95 0.35 -9.94
N GLN A 14 0.02 -0.48 -10.31
CA GLN A 14 -0.25 -1.85 -10.71
C GLN A 14 -0.90 -2.68 -9.61
N TYR A 15 -0.55 -2.45 -8.35
CA TYR A 15 -1.02 -3.28 -7.24
C TYR A 15 -2.01 -2.59 -6.32
N TRP A 16 -2.09 -1.26 -6.29
CA TRP A 16 -2.86 -0.57 -5.25
C TRP A 16 -3.80 0.51 -5.76
N THR A 17 -3.27 1.60 -6.29
CA THR A 17 -4.07 2.83 -6.52
C THR A 17 -4.97 2.74 -7.75
N ARG A 18 -4.76 1.75 -8.65
CA ARG A 18 -5.70 1.49 -9.76
C ARG A 18 -7.12 1.17 -9.29
N PHE A 19 -7.25 0.67 -8.07
CA PHE A 19 -8.53 0.29 -7.45
C PHE A 19 -9.21 1.45 -6.72
N VAL A 20 -8.64 2.67 -6.77
CA VAL A 20 -9.25 3.87 -6.21
C VAL A 20 -10.36 4.35 -7.15
N THR A 21 -11.60 4.33 -6.68
CA THR A 21 -12.80 4.67 -7.46
C THR A 21 -12.96 6.18 -7.64
N ASN A 22 -12.53 6.98 -6.67
CA ASN A 22 -12.56 8.45 -6.73
C ASN A 22 -11.24 9.08 -7.21
N LYS A 23 -10.48 8.36 -8.05
CA LYS A 23 -9.13 8.74 -8.49
C LYS A 23 -9.04 10.12 -9.14
N GLU A 24 -10.05 10.53 -9.92
CA GLU A 24 -10.03 11.83 -10.60
C GLU A 24 -9.98 13.00 -9.62
N ASP A 25 -10.59 12.84 -8.44
CA ASP A 25 -10.64 13.86 -7.39
C ASP A 25 -9.36 13.88 -6.54
N VAL A 26 -8.72 12.71 -6.37
CA VAL A 26 -7.64 12.52 -5.37
C VAL A 26 -6.25 12.27 -5.96
N LYS A 27 -6.11 12.14 -7.28
CA LYS A 27 -4.83 11.83 -7.94
C LYS A 27 -3.73 12.85 -7.68
N ASN A 28 -4.12 14.10 -7.43
CA ASN A 28 -3.19 15.20 -7.11
C ASN A 28 -3.04 15.43 -5.59
N GLU A 29 -3.89 14.80 -4.77
CA GLU A 29 -3.97 14.96 -3.32
C GLU A 29 -3.19 13.85 -2.58
N CYS A 30 -3.12 12.64 -3.14
CA CYS A 30 -2.22 11.57 -2.65
C CYS A 30 -2.47 11.22 -1.18
N PHE A 31 -1.43 11.22 -0.34
CA PHE A 31 -1.55 11.01 1.11
C PHE A 31 -1.63 12.31 1.92
N TYR A 32 -2.18 13.39 1.34
CA TYR A 32 -2.40 14.61 2.12
C TYR A 32 -3.49 14.41 3.18
N PRO A 33 -3.34 14.99 4.38
CA PRO A 33 -4.36 14.95 5.42
C PRO A 33 -5.72 15.44 4.90
N GLY A 34 -6.77 14.64 5.13
CA GLY A 34 -8.13 14.95 4.66
C GLY A 34 -8.52 14.21 3.38
N THR A 35 -7.55 13.71 2.62
CA THR A 35 -7.81 12.90 1.43
C THR A 35 -8.40 11.54 1.83
N LYS A 36 -9.50 11.17 1.18
CA LYS A 36 -10.10 9.84 1.31
C LYS A 36 -9.94 9.08 0.01
N LEU A 37 -9.14 8.01 0.03
CA LEU A 37 -9.02 7.08 -1.09
C LEU A 37 -10.11 6.01 -0.91
N ILE A 38 -11.07 5.96 -1.82
CA ILE A 38 -12.17 5.01 -1.79
C ILE A 38 -11.80 3.86 -2.72
N TYR A 39 -11.74 2.64 -2.19
CA TYR A 39 -11.37 1.46 -2.95
C TYR A 39 -12.60 0.63 -3.31
N GLU A 40 -12.62 0.08 -4.51
CA GLU A 40 -13.44 -1.10 -4.78
C GLU A 40 -12.79 -2.35 -4.14
N PRO A 41 -13.53 -3.42 -3.83
CA PRO A 41 -12.92 -4.65 -3.36
C PRO A 41 -11.98 -5.25 -4.42
N PHE A 42 -10.74 -5.57 -4.05
CA PHE A 42 -9.76 -6.18 -4.96
C PHE A 42 -8.92 -7.26 -4.28
N ASN A 43 -8.40 -8.17 -5.09
CA ASN A 43 -7.40 -9.16 -4.66
C ASN A 43 -6.00 -8.68 -5.05
N LEU A 44 -5.07 -8.80 -4.12
CA LEU A 44 -3.68 -8.42 -4.30
C LEU A 44 -2.85 -9.67 -4.59
N SER A 45 -2.20 -9.74 -5.75
CA SER A 45 -1.20 -10.75 -6.07
C SER A 45 0.07 -10.03 -6.49
N VAL A 46 1.11 -10.16 -5.67
CA VAL A 46 2.32 -9.34 -5.77
C VAL A 46 3.54 -10.23 -5.73
N THR A 47 4.41 -10.04 -6.73
CA THR A 47 5.76 -10.58 -6.74
C THR A 47 6.71 -9.41 -6.61
N MET A 48 7.53 -9.42 -5.57
CA MET A 48 8.53 -8.38 -5.30
C MET A 48 9.90 -9.01 -5.21
N ASP A 49 10.87 -8.39 -5.88
CA ASP A 49 12.27 -8.71 -5.71
C ASP A 49 12.80 -7.93 -4.50
N PHE A 50 13.27 -8.66 -3.48
CA PHE A 50 13.91 -8.05 -2.32
C PHE A 50 15.40 -8.32 -2.35
N THR A 51 16.21 -7.26 -2.28
CA THR A 51 17.66 -7.37 -2.13
C THR A 51 18.07 -7.19 -0.68
N GLY A 52 18.98 -8.02 -0.18
CA GLY A 52 19.64 -7.82 1.12
C GLY A 52 18.89 -8.38 2.34
N ILE A 53 17.75 -9.04 2.15
CA ILE A 53 17.04 -9.75 3.23
C ILE A 53 17.18 -11.26 3.00
N PRO A 54 17.81 -12.02 3.91
CA PRO A 54 18.04 -13.45 3.73
C PRO A 54 16.78 -14.29 4.06
N LEU A 55 15.68 -14.04 3.35
CA LEU A 55 14.42 -14.80 3.49
C LEU A 55 14.40 -16.00 2.55
N ASN A 56 13.98 -17.16 3.05
CA ASN A 56 13.72 -18.35 2.25
C ASN A 56 12.61 -19.18 2.91
N GLY A 57 11.57 -19.53 2.16
CA GLY A 57 10.43 -20.33 2.63
C GLY A 57 9.14 -19.54 2.82
N ARG A 58 8.16 -20.14 3.50
CA ARG A 58 6.83 -19.56 3.72
C ARG A 58 6.84 -18.63 4.93
N TYR A 59 6.32 -17.42 4.74
CA TYR A 59 6.18 -16.40 5.79
C TYR A 59 4.77 -15.79 5.78
N ASN A 60 4.38 -15.29 6.94
CA ASN A 60 3.21 -14.42 7.09
C ASN A 60 3.71 -13.03 7.53
N VAL A 61 3.45 -12.02 6.72
CA VAL A 61 3.76 -10.63 7.00
C VAL A 61 2.52 -9.96 7.54
N ILE A 62 2.56 -9.50 8.78
CA ILE A 62 1.51 -8.68 9.38
C ILE A 62 1.93 -7.22 9.30
N ALA A 63 1.16 -6.42 8.56
CA ALA A 63 1.40 -4.99 8.40
C ALA A 63 0.28 -4.20 9.10
N THR A 64 0.68 -3.28 9.97
CA THR A 64 -0.22 -2.34 10.65
C THR A 64 0.15 -0.92 10.27
N ILE A 65 -0.76 -0.23 9.58
CA ILE A 65 -0.61 1.19 9.23
C ILE A 65 -1.38 2.00 10.26
N LYS A 66 -0.64 2.84 11.00
CA LYS A 66 -1.18 3.75 12.01
C LYS A 66 -1.26 5.17 11.45
N ALA A 67 -2.36 5.85 11.72
CA ALA A 67 -2.55 7.23 11.31
C ALA A 67 -2.18 8.18 12.47
N PHE A 68 -1.41 9.23 12.16
CA PHE A 68 -1.02 10.26 13.13
C PHE A 68 -1.59 11.62 12.70
N SER A 69 -1.98 12.44 13.67
CA SER A 69 -2.40 13.83 13.43
C SER A 69 -1.20 14.76 13.19
N LEU A 70 -1.46 16.01 12.78
CA LEU A 70 -0.42 17.03 12.61
C LEU A 70 0.37 17.34 13.90
N LYS A 71 -0.18 17.01 15.07
CA LYS A 71 0.49 17.14 16.37
C LYS A 71 1.18 15.85 16.81
N ASN A 72 1.37 14.89 15.89
CA ASN A 72 1.95 13.57 16.14
C ASN A 72 1.19 12.71 17.16
N VAL A 73 -0.11 12.95 17.35
CA VAL A 73 -0.98 12.11 18.18
C VAL A 73 -1.55 10.99 17.30
N GLU A 74 -1.35 9.73 17.72
CA GLU A 74 -1.91 8.54 17.07
C GLU A 74 -3.44 8.59 17.08
N ARG A 75 -4.08 8.23 15.96
CA ARG A 75 -5.54 8.07 15.87
C ARG A 75 -5.98 6.72 16.42
N ASP A 76 -7.22 6.65 16.86
CA ASP A 76 -7.88 5.42 17.34
C ASP A 76 -8.06 4.36 16.24
N THR A 77 -8.12 4.78 14.98
CA THR A 77 -8.23 3.87 13.83
C THR A 77 -6.87 3.49 13.25
N SER A 78 -6.68 2.21 12.95
CA SER A 78 -5.54 1.69 12.19
C SER A 78 -6.01 0.71 11.11
N ILE A 79 -5.18 0.51 10.09
CA ILE A 79 -5.39 -0.52 9.07
C ILE A 79 -4.45 -1.68 9.41
N CYS A 80 -4.99 -2.90 9.49
CA CYS A 80 -4.21 -4.12 9.71
C CYS A 80 -4.52 -5.11 8.59
N PHE A 81 -3.48 -5.64 7.95
CA PHE A 81 -3.62 -6.70 6.96
C PHE A 81 -2.47 -7.70 7.05
N GLY A 82 -2.77 -8.95 6.70
CA GLY A 82 -1.81 -10.04 6.60
C GLY A 82 -1.52 -10.39 5.16
N ILE A 83 -0.27 -10.72 4.86
CA ILE A 83 0.16 -11.26 3.57
C ILE A 83 0.86 -12.59 3.84
N GLU A 84 0.25 -13.68 3.38
CA GLU A 84 0.90 -14.98 3.35
C GLU A 84 1.60 -15.18 2.01
N GLY A 85 2.86 -15.60 2.03
CA GLY A 85 3.65 -15.77 0.82
C GLY A 85 4.87 -16.67 1.00
N GLU A 86 5.52 -16.96 -0.12
CA GLU A 86 6.75 -17.76 -0.17
C GLU A 86 7.89 -16.92 -0.75
N PHE A 87 8.99 -16.85 -0.01
CA PHE A 87 10.20 -16.17 -0.43
C PHE A 87 11.14 -17.19 -1.04
N ASN A 88 11.43 -17.01 -2.32
CA ASN A 88 12.41 -17.83 -3.04
C ASN A 88 13.70 -17.04 -3.19
N ARG A 89 14.82 -17.70 -2.92
CA ARG A 89 16.13 -17.12 -3.21
C ARG A 89 16.36 -17.22 -4.72
N LEU A 90 16.49 -16.07 -5.38
CA LEU A 90 16.95 -15.98 -6.77
C LEU A 90 18.43 -16.33 -6.89
#